data_AF-A0A8W8M4P0-F1
#
_entry.id   AF-A0A8W8M4P0-F1
#
_cell.length_a   1.000
_cell.length_b   1.000
_cell.length_c   1.000
_cell.angle_alpha   90.00
_cell.angle_beta   90.00
_cell.angle_gamma   90.00
#
_symmetry.space_group_name_H-M   'P 1'
#
loop_
_entity.id
_entity.type
_entity.pdbx_description
1 polymer ?
#
loop_
_entity_poly.entity_id
_entity_poly.type
_entity_poly.pdbx_seq_one_letter_code
_entity_poly.pdbx_strand_id
1 'polypeptide(L)'
;MKDMKTVYQITKKLRGDHGPNQDLPVKAEDGSAITEEKAKLERWREHFEKILNRPDPPITPDIGETETDLEIEMGTITLNESAGKPLY
;
A
#
# COMPACT_ATOMS: atom_id res chain seq x y z
N MET A 1 -16.42 -21.95 -20.89
CA MET A 1 -16.84 -21.11 -19.74
C MET A 1 -16.09 -21.58 -18.51
N LYS A 2 -15.29 -20.73 -17.87
CA LYS A 2 -14.71 -21.07 -16.57
C LYS A 2 -15.86 -21.13 -15.56
N ASP A 3 -15.98 -22.25 -14.87
CA ASP A 3 -16.98 -22.45 -13.82
C ASP A 3 -16.77 -21.41 -12.72
N MET A 4 -17.75 -20.51 -12.51
CA MET A 4 -17.71 -19.46 -11.49
C MET A 4 -17.46 -20.03 -10.09
N LYS A 5 -17.89 -21.28 -9.86
CA LYS A 5 -17.61 -22.00 -8.62
C LYS A 5 -16.11 -22.23 -8.44
N THR A 6 -15.40 -22.59 -9.50
CA THR A 6 -13.94 -22.80 -9.45
C THR A 6 -13.22 -21.50 -9.12
N VAL A 7 -13.60 -20.38 -9.74
CA VAL A 7 -13.04 -19.06 -9.43
C VAL A 7 -13.29 -18.69 -7.96
N TYR A 8 -14.53 -18.84 -7.48
CA TYR A 8 -14.88 -18.55 -6.08
C TYR A 8 -14.04 -19.37 -5.09
N GLN A 9 -13.87 -20.68 -5.34
CA GLN A 9 -13.10 -21.55 -4.45
C GLN A 9 -11.60 -21.20 -4.42
N ILE A 10 -11.02 -20.84 -5.57
CA ILE A 10 -9.62 -20.40 -5.66
C ILE A 10 -9.44 -19.09 -4.89
N THR A 11 -10.29 -18.08 -5.14
CA THR A 11 -10.23 -16.80 -4.44
C THR A 11 -10.42 -16.95 -2.94
N LYS A 12 -11.36 -17.82 -2.51
CA LYS A 12 -11.58 -18.14 -1.09
C LYS A 12 -10.36 -18.80 -0.45
N LYS A 13 -9.70 -19.72 -1.16
CA LYS A 13 -8.48 -20.38 -0.66
C LYS A 13 -7.29 -19.42 -0.57
N LEU A 14 -7.13 -18.53 -1.55
CA LEU A 14 -6.06 -17.53 -1.58
C LEU A 14 -6.21 -16.47 -0.47
N ARG A 15 -7.43 -16.06 -0.16
CA ARG A 15 -7.73 -15.11 0.93
C ARG A 15 -7.36 -15.65 2.32
N GLY A 16 -7.34 -16.97 2.49
CA GLY A 16 -7.19 -17.59 3.81
C GLY A 16 -8.34 -17.22 4.77
N ASP A 17 -8.07 -17.28 6.08
CA ASP A 17 -9.04 -16.90 7.14
C ASP A 17 -9.18 -15.39 7.33
N HIS A 18 -8.38 -14.59 6.62
CA HIS A 18 -8.47 -13.13 6.71
C HIS A 18 -9.81 -12.70 6.11
N GLY A 19 -10.59 -11.95 6.90
CA GLY A 19 -11.87 -11.35 6.50
C GLY A 19 -11.77 -10.46 5.26
N PRO A 20 -12.87 -9.87 4.74
CA PRO A 20 -12.71 -8.75 3.81
C PRO A 20 -11.80 -7.74 4.51
N ASN A 21 -10.85 -7.11 3.79
CA ASN A 21 -9.86 -6.17 4.31
C ASN A 21 -10.39 -5.51 5.58
N GLN A 22 -9.99 -6.02 6.74
CA GLN A 22 -10.45 -5.46 7.99
C GLN A 22 -9.73 -4.13 8.07
N ASP A 23 -10.47 -3.04 8.26
CA ASP A 23 -9.89 -1.77 8.68
C ASP A 23 -9.22 -2.03 10.03
N LEU A 24 -7.97 -2.48 9.99
CA LEU A 24 -7.22 -2.81 11.19
C LEU A 24 -7.15 -1.54 12.02
N PRO A 25 -7.46 -1.62 13.32
CA PRO A 25 -7.37 -0.45 14.17
C PRO A 25 -5.93 0.08 14.13
N VAL A 26 -5.80 1.39 13.98
CA VAL A 26 -4.50 2.06 14.08
C VAL A 26 -3.95 1.77 15.47
N LYS A 27 -2.73 1.24 15.54
CA LYS A 27 -2.10 0.88 16.80
C LYS A 27 -1.19 1.99 17.32
N ALA A 28 -1.26 2.22 18.62
CA ALA A 28 -0.27 3.00 19.34
C ALA A 28 1.07 2.25 19.38
N GLU A 29 2.10 2.92 19.89
CA GLU A 29 3.45 2.35 19.97
C GLU A 29 3.51 1.09 20.87
N ASP A 30 2.68 1.04 21.91
CA ASP A 30 2.52 -0.12 22.80
C ASP A 30 1.68 -1.27 22.20
N GLY A 31 1.21 -1.11 20.96
CA GLY A 31 0.39 -2.10 20.25
C GLY A 31 -1.10 -2.05 20.57
N SER A 32 -1.54 -1.16 21.46
CA SER A 32 -2.96 -0.95 21.77
C SER A 32 -3.70 -0.28 20.61
N ALA A 33 -5.00 -0.56 20.47
CA ALA A 33 -5.82 0.03 19.42
C ALA A 33 -6.23 1.46 19.79
N ILE A 34 -5.98 2.41 18.89
CA ILE A 34 -6.40 3.81 19.03
C ILE A 34 -7.85 3.97 18.55
N THR A 35 -8.71 4.47 19.42
CA THR A 35 -10.14 4.67 19.14
C THR A 35 -10.48 6.10 18.75
N GLU A 36 -9.80 7.10 19.34
CA GLU A 36 -10.04 8.53 19.07
C GLU A 36 -9.38 8.99 17.76
N GLU A 37 -10.13 9.72 16.92
CA GLU A 37 -9.65 10.22 15.63
C GLU A 37 -8.44 11.16 15.77
N LYS A 38 -8.47 12.08 16.73
CA LYS A 38 -7.36 13.01 16.99
C LYS A 38 -6.08 12.26 17.35
N ALA A 39 -6.18 11.21 18.17
CA ALA A 39 -5.05 10.38 18.54
C ALA A 39 -4.54 9.55 17.34
N LYS A 40 -5.42 9.13 16.42
CA LYS A 40 -4.99 8.51 15.15
C LYS A 40 -4.21 9.51 14.31
N LEU A 41 -4.71 10.73 14.11
CA LEU A 41 -4.01 11.74 13.32
C LEU A 41 -2.63 12.05 13.90
N GLU A 42 -2.53 12.17 15.23
CA GLU A 42 -1.25 12.39 15.90
C GLU A 42 -0.28 11.21 15.69
N ARG A 43 -0.77 9.98 15.85
CA ARG A 43 0.03 8.77 15.61
C ARG A 43 0.53 8.69 14.17
N TRP A 44 -0.29 9.11 13.19
CA TRP A 44 0.09 9.19 11.78
C TRP A 44 1.16 10.26 11.57
N ARG A 45 0.95 11.47 12.11
CA ARG A 45 1.90 12.58 12.04
C ARG A 45 3.29 12.17 12.54
N GLU A 46 3.37 11.58 13.73
CA GLU A 46 4.61 11.08 14.33
C GLU A 46 5.30 10.02 13.44
N HIS A 47 4.52 9.08 12.88
CA HIS A 47 5.04 8.03 12.01
C HIS A 47 5.67 8.59 10.74
N PHE A 48 4.95 9.47 10.04
CA PHE A 48 5.43 10.08 8.80
C PHE A 48 6.60 11.03 9.05
N GLU A 49 6.57 11.80 10.13
CA GLU A 49 7.69 12.68 10.49
C GLU A 49 8.98 11.88 10.69
N LYS A 50 8.91 10.74 11.39
CA LYS A 50 10.06 9.86 11.61
C LYS A 50 10.59 9.23 10.31
N ILE A 51 9.70 8.86 9.38
CA ILE A 51 10.08 8.16 8.15
C ILE A 51 10.58 9.13 7.08
N LEU A 52 9.88 10.24 6.89
CA LEU A 52 10.11 11.16 5.78
C LEU A 52 11.23 12.16 6.09
N ASN A 53 11.43 12.54 7.36
CA ASN A 53 12.49 13.48 7.76
C ASN A 53 13.75 12.80 8.29
N ARG A 54 14.01 11.55 7.85
CA ARG A 54 15.27 10.88 8.17
C ARG A 54 16.43 11.58 7.44
N PRO A 55 17.62 11.69 8.06
CA PRO A 55 18.79 12.20 7.37
C PRO A 55 19.16 11.29 6.18
N ASP A 56 19.90 11.83 5.23
CA ASP A 56 20.42 11.04 4.12
C ASP A 56 21.20 9.82 4.65
N PRO A 57 21.00 8.63 4.06
CA PRO A 57 21.74 7.46 4.49
C PRO A 57 23.24 7.71 4.31
N PRO A 58 24.10 7.27 5.27
CA PRO A 58 25.55 7.50 5.21
C PRO A 58 26.22 6.74 4.06
N ILE A 59 25.52 5.74 3.50
CA ILE A 59 25.97 4.93 2.39
C ILE A 59 25.07 5.27 1.22
N THR A 60 25.67 5.81 0.15
CA THR A 60 24.99 5.93 -1.15
C THR A 60 24.67 4.51 -1.64
N PRO A 61 23.43 4.23 -2.04
CA PRO A 61 23.11 2.93 -2.59
C PRO A 61 23.95 2.70 -3.86
N ASP A 62 24.60 1.55 -3.94
CA ASP A 62 25.30 1.10 -5.15
C ASP A 62 24.25 0.57 -6.14
N ILE A 63 23.61 1.51 -6.84
CA ILE A 63 22.62 1.21 -7.87
C ILE A 63 23.41 1.08 -9.17
N GLY A 64 23.55 -0.15 -9.68
CA GLY A 64 24.11 -0.37 -11.00
C GLY A 64 23.31 0.36 -12.08
N GLU A 65 23.99 0.82 -13.13
CA GLU A 65 23.31 1.36 -14.30
C GLU A 65 22.35 0.30 -14.86
N THR A 66 21.13 0.74 -15.18
CA THR A 66 20.15 -0.14 -15.81
C THR A 66 20.64 -0.50 -17.21
N GLU A 67 20.65 -1.79 -17.55
CA GLU A 67 21.07 -2.24 -18.89
C GLU A 67 20.16 -1.70 -20.01
N THR A 68 18.94 -1.27 -19.67
CA THR A 68 17.96 -0.68 -20.59
C THR A 68 17.25 0.49 -19.94
N ASP A 69 17.24 1.65 -20.61
CA ASP A 69 16.32 2.74 -20.27
C ASP A 69 14.89 2.30 -20.59
N LEU A 70 14.02 2.33 -19.58
CA LEU A 70 12.60 2.09 -19.77
C LEU A 70 11.96 3.35 -20.36
N GLU A 71 11.32 3.23 -21.52
CA GLU A 71 10.46 4.29 -22.05
C GLU A 71 9.22 4.42 -21.15
N ILE A 72 9.29 5.33 -20.19
CA ILE A 72 8.17 5.69 -19.32
C ILE A 72 7.43 6.85 -19.97
N GLU A 73 6.12 6.69 -20.16
CA GLU A 73 5.26 7.74 -20.68
C GLU A 73 5.11 8.86 -19.64
N MET A 74 5.91 9.92 -19.80
CA MET A 74 5.91 11.11 -18.92
C MET A 74 4.78 12.10 -19.26
N GLY A 75 3.74 11.64 -19.96
CA GLY A 75 2.60 12.45 -20.38
C GLY A 75 1.70 12.87 -19.22
N THR A 76 0.70 13.70 -19.52
CA THR A 76 -0.32 14.06 -18.53
C THR A 76 -1.15 12.83 -18.16
N ILE A 77 -1.20 12.50 -16.87
CA ILE A 77 -2.05 11.42 -16.36
C ILE A 77 -3.51 11.71 -16.75
N THR A 78 -4.11 10.81 -17.51
CA THR A 78 -5.52 10.89 -17.89
C THR A 78 -6.42 10.47 -16.73
N LEU A 79 -7.66 10.94 -16.73
CA LEU A 79 -8.64 10.60 -15.69
C LEU A 79 -8.81 9.07 -15.57
N ASN A 80 -8.76 8.35 -16.70
CA ASN A 80 -8.87 6.89 -16.76
C ASN A 80 -7.65 6.16 -16.18
N GLU A 81 -6.47 6.78 -16.20
CA GLU A 81 -5.25 6.23 -15.58
C GLU A 81 -5.21 6.51 -14.07
N SER A 82 -5.69 7.68 -13.64
CA SER A 82 -5.76 8.04 -12.20
C SER A 82 -6.91 7.34 -11.47
N ALA A 83 -8.01 7.05 -12.17
CA ALA A 83 -9.09 6.24 -11.66
C ALA A 83 -8.63 4.79 -11.70
N GLY A 84 -8.04 4.30 -10.60
CA GLY A 84 -7.68 2.89 -10.45
C GLY A 84 -8.81 2.00 -11.00
N LYS A 85 -8.46 1.07 -11.89
CA LYS A 85 -9.44 0.28 -12.66
C LYS A 85 -10.58 -0.18 -11.75
N PRO A 86 -11.84 0.12 -12.09
CA PRO A 86 -12.96 -0.39 -11.31
C PRO A 86 -12.89 -1.91 -11.33
N LEU A 87 -12.83 -2.53 -10.16
CA LEU A 87 -12.79 -3.97 -9.98
C LEU A 87 -14.18 -4.59 -10.17
N TYR A 88 -14.89 -4.33 -11.27
CA TYR A 88 -16.09 -5.08 -11.68
C TYR A 88 -16.27 -5.05 -13.20
#